data_AF-A0A2I5KG93-F1
#
_entry.id   AF-A0A2I5KG93-F1
#
_cell.length_a   1.000
_cell.length_b   1.000
_cell.length_c   1.000
_cell.angle_alpha   90.00
_cell.angle_beta   90.00
_cell.angle_gamma   90.00
#
_symmetry.space_group_name_H-M   'P 1'
#
loop_
_entity.id
_entity.type
_entity.pdbx_description
1 polymer ?
#
loop_
_entity_poly.entity_id
_entity_poly.type
_entity_poly.pdbx_seq_one_letter_code
_entity_poly.pdbx_strand_id
1 'polypeptide(L)'
;MAFNSFEKLLQSNYYNDIFKAVDNYIYHHRSYISVKSHTVEDPNFKKLDDFAIKKVLSRKVRDGIIVSELQVIASLEIKGQTKYGYEIDSANLWLRMTVEYELNEGIHNFTVLQVNPFDPKDYDNSELGLSPEFVPYIKAKDMDEIAEGILKQYYPQALEAPMALPIDGYLANIGLTKMEGKLTEDSSIFGEMVFKDTEVLFYDEDTPESRLVKKKTILVDPEVICLRNQGSYNNTIVHESVHWLLHRHHNEYKMLFDQNHKRSSSLRDNTISSSSEWRDYDWMEWQANGIAARILMPKSMTRQKVNQLFTDYSLKYASDEKLTMFERIIDDLAEFFQVSRLAAKIRLQQLGYHEFEGIYNFVGDEYLRSYGCELKAMTENKSFTIAFPNACLLSWKNEQFRKLMDSGRYVYVDNHFCLNDPQYVNMVEYGIYEMTDYAYKHMDECCLLFDIFYKTDKNKSISITIFNEYVMYRGKSTVEIEVDFSEFTNIVNGSIILDSGRIFEEVVRINDEMPSGFCAMLIYHRTRKNITQEDLAEASGVSLSTIQRFETQRDASRKLEKMMGITLGMKLYPDFSFKLIEKSGTTFRDEMPTHCAYKMLLRYYYHLGAYECNQKLIEMKIPEFWEK
;
A
#
# COMPACT_ATOMS: atom_id res chain seq x y z
N MET A 1 -5.58 -35.01 20.75
CA MET A 1 -5.76 -35.10 19.29
C MET A 1 -5.85 -33.67 18.78
N ALA A 2 -5.01 -33.26 17.82
CA ALA A 2 -5.17 -31.95 17.20
C ALA A 2 -6.41 -32.02 16.28
N PHE A 3 -7.42 -31.21 16.56
CA PHE A 3 -8.59 -31.10 15.69
C PHE A 3 -8.22 -30.27 14.46
N ASN A 4 -8.60 -30.69 13.26
CA ASN A 4 -8.23 -29.97 12.03
C ASN A 4 -9.26 -28.89 11.63
N SER A 5 -10.36 -28.73 12.38
CA SER A 5 -11.35 -27.67 12.15
C SER A 5 -12.13 -27.34 13.42
N PHE A 6 -12.68 -26.12 13.46
CA PHE A 6 -13.49 -25.63 14.58
C PHE A 6 -14.77 -26.44 14.79
N GLU A 7 -15.41 -26.87 13.70
CA GLU A 7 -16.63 -27.69 13.75
C GLU A 7 -16.37 -29.02 14.45
N LYS A 8 -15.23 -29.67 14.14
CA LYS A 8 -14.85 -30.93 14.79
C LYS A 8 -14.55 -30.73 16.27
N LEU A 9 -13.88 -29.62 16.61
CA LEU A 9 -13.58 -29.28 18.00
C LEU A 9 -14.87 -29.06 18.80
N LEU A 10 -15.84 -28.31 18.27
CA LEU A 10 -17.15 -28.14 18.89
C LEU A 10 -17.91 -29.46 19.04
N GLN A 11 -17.97 -30.25 17.96
CA GLN A 11 -18.69 -31.53 17.96
C GLN A 11 -18.13 -32.52 18.98
N SER A 12 -16.80 -32.58 19.16
CA SER A 12 -16.17 -33.48 20.12
C SER A 12 -16.25 -32.98 21.57
N ASN A 13 -16.01 -31.69 21.82
CA ASN A 13 -15.97 -31.16 23.18
C ASN A 13 -17.36 -30.98 23.80
N TYR A 14 -18.37 -30.64 22.98
CA TYR A 14 -19.74 -30.35 23.43
C TYR A 14 -20.76 -31.36 22.90
N TYR A 15 -20.31 -32.60 22.65
CA TYR A 15 -21.16 -33.65 22.07
C TYR A 15 -22.46 -33.83 22.83
N ASN A 16 -22.39 -33.98 24.15
CA ASN A 16 -23.55 -34.28 25.00
C ASN A 16 -24.58 -33.14 25.03
N ASP A 17 -24.11 -31.89 25.09
CA ASP A 17 -24.99 -30.72 25.15
C ASP A 17 -25.75 -30.53 23.83
N ILE A 18 -25.02 -30.68 22.71
CA ILE A 18 -25.60 -30.59 21.37
C ILE A 18 -26.55 -31.77 21.12
N PHE A 19 -26.14 -33.00 21.46
CA PHE A 19 -26.98 -34.19 21.32
C PHE A 19 -28.29 -34.04 22.09
N LYS A 20 -28.24 -33.60 23.35
CA LYS A 20 -29.40 -33.39 24.20
C LYS A 20 -30.34 -32.32 23.63
N ALA A 21 -29.80 -31.22 23.11
CA ALA A 21 -30.61 -30.16 22.51
C ALA A 21 -31.32 -30.63 21.23
N VAL A 22 -30.60 -31.37 20.37
CA VAL A 22 -31.17 -31.94 19.13
C VAL A 22 -32.22 -33.02 19.44
N ASP A 23 -31.94 -33.92 20.38
CA ASP A 23 -32.87 -34.98 20.78
C ASP A 23 -34.16 -34.40 21.40
N ASN A 24 -34.03 -33.39 22.27
CA ASN A 24 -35.19 -32.67 22.82
C ASN A 24 -36.03 -32.01 21.71
N TYR A 25 -35.37 -31.35 20.75
CA TYR A 25 -36.07 -30.73 19.63
C TYR A 25 -36.86 -31.78 18.82
N ILE A 26 -36.22 -32.90 18.49
CA ILE A 26 -36.85 -34.01 17.76
C ILE A 26 -38.02 -34.58 18.57
N TYR A 27 -37.85 -34.80 19.88
CA TYR A 27 -38.89 -35.33 20.76
C TYR A 27 -40.14 -34.45 20.78
N HIS A 28 -39.99 -33.13 20.91
CA HIS A 28 -41.11 -32.19 20.94
C HIS A 28 -41.80 -31.99 19.59
N HIS A 29 -41.09 -32.20 18.47
CA HIS A 29 -41.61 -31.96 17.12
C HIS A 29 -41.82 -33.23 16.29
N ARG A 30 -41.82 -34.43 16.92
CA ARG A 30 -41.93 -35.74 16.23
C ARG A 30 -43.07 -35.80 15.19
N SER A 31 -44.20 -35.17 15.51
CA SER A 31 -45.42 -35.14 14.69
C SER A 31 -45.28 -34.30 13.42
N TYR A 32 -44.45 -33.24 13.44
CA TYR A 32 -44.34 -32.24 12.37
C TYR A 32 -43.13 -32.48 11.45
N ILE A 33 -42.14 -33.25 11.90
CA ILE A 33 -40.95 -33.55 11.09
C ILE A 33 -41.35 -34.55 9.99
N SER A 34 -41.61 -34.04 8.78
CA SER A 34 -41.82 -34.87 7.58
C SER A 34 -40.48 -35.36 7.07
N VAL A 35 -40.19 -36.65 7.26
CA VAL A 35 -38.94 -37.26 6.79
C VAL A 35 -39.24 -38.19 5.63
N LYS A 36 -38.56 -37.99 4.50
CA LYS A 36 -38.66 -38.90 3.34
C LYS A 36 -37.81 -40.13 3.63
N SER A 37 -38.45 -41.27 3.88
CA SER A 37 -37.80 -42.58 3.96
C SER A 37 -38.00 -43.31 2.63
N HIS A 38 -37.04 -44.15 2.25
CA HIS A 38 -37.14 -44.96 1.03
C HIS A 38 -38.01 -46.20 1.22
N THR A 39 -38.18 -46.62 2.48
CA THR A 39 -38.76 -47.92 2.83
C THR A 39 -40.02 -47.79 3.69
N VAL A 40 -40.12 -46.74 4.51
CA VAL A 40 -41.21 -46.50 5.47
C VAL A 40 -42.03 -45.28 5.06
N GLU A 41 -43.24 -45.50 4.54
CA GLU A 41 -44.14 -44.41 4.11
C GLU A 41 -44.66 -43.56 5.30
N ASP A 42 -45.03 -44.19 6.41
CA ASP A 42 -45.52 -43.52 7.64
C ASP A 42 -44.76 -43.99 8.89
N PRO A 43 -43.71 -43.26 9.31
CA PRO A 43 -42.91 -43.65 10.45
C PRO A 43 -43.53 -43.28 11.81
N ASN A 44 -43.74 -44.29 12.65
CA ASN A 44 -44.30 -44.14 14.01
C ASN A 44 -43.21 -43.91 15.08
N PHE A 45 -41.94 -44.16 14.76
CA PHE A 45 -40.81 -43.94 15.67
C PHE A 45 -39.73 -43.10 14.98
N LYS A 46 -39.29 -42.04 15.66
CA LYS A 46 -38.20 -41.15 15.23
C LYS A 46 -37.30 -40.90 16.44
N LYS A 47 -36.06 -41.34 16.38
CA LYS A 47 -35.06 -41.12 17.43
C LYS A 47 -33.76 -40.60 16.80
N LEU A 48 -33.08 -39.70 17.49
CA LEU A 48 -31.73 -39.30 17.11
C LEU A 48 -30.78 -40.48 17.28
N ASP A 49 -30.05 -40.82 16.21
CA ASP A 49 -28.94 -41.77 16.25
C ASP A 49 -27.64 -41.02 16.55
N ASP A 50 -27.29 -40.07 15.69
CA ASP A 50 -26.12 -39.21 15.84
C ASP A 50 -26.32 -37.86 15.15
N PHE A 51 -25.38 -36.93 15.33
CA PHE A 51 -25.37 -35.65 14.62
C PHE A 51 -23.98 -35.30 14.08
N ALA A 52 -23.93 -34.46 13.06
CA ALA A 52 -22.69 -33.90 12.53
C ALA A 52 -22.83 -32.39 12.30
N ILE A 53 -21.85 -31.62 12.75
CA ILE A 53 -21.77 -30.19 12.43
C ILE A 53 -21.15 -30.05 11.04
N LYS A 54 -21.92 -29.51 10.08
CA LYS A 54 -21.43 -29.31 8.71
C LYS A 54 -20.62 -28.03 8.57
N LYS A 55 -21.11 -26.93 9.13
CA LYS A 55 -20.52 -25.61 8.97
C LYS A 55 -20.99 -24.67 10.07
N VAL A 56 -20.12 -23.75 10.49
CA VAL A 56 -20.52 -22.54 11.22
C VAL A 56 -20.93 -21.47 10.20
N LEU A 57 -22.20 -21.08 10.24
CA LEU A 57 -22.82 -20.15 9.31
C LEU A 57 -22.41 -18.70 9.63
N SER A 58 -22.63 -18.27 10.87
CA SER A 58 -22.35 -16.90 11.31
C SER A 58 -21.71 -16.88 12.71
N ARG A 59 -20.99 -15.80 13.02
CA ARG A 59 -20.33 -15.55 14.31
C ARG A 59 -20.51 -14.08 14.67
N LYS A 60 -21.27 -13.78 15.72
CA LYS A 60 -21.55 -12.42 16.17
C LYS A 60 -21.07 -12.22 17.59
N VAL A 61 -20.41 -11.12 17.88
CA VAL A 61 -19.99 -10.76 19.25
C VAL A 61 -21.07 -9.87 19.86
N ARG A 62 -21.56 -10.24 21.05
CA ARG A 62 -22.51 -9.44 21.86
C ARG A 62 -21.98 -9.41 23.29
N ASP A 63 -21.62 -8.23 23.77
CA ASP A 63 -21.13 -8.00 25.15
C ASP A 63 -19.99 -8.95 25.59
N GLY A 64 -19.09 -9.29 24.67
CA GLY A 64 -17.96 -10.19 24.92
C GLY A 64 -18.26 -11.69 24.76
N ILE A 65 -19.51 -12.06 24.49
CA ILE A 65 -19.95 -13.42 24.21
C ILE A 65 -20.10 -13.61 22.70
N ILE A 66 -19.62 -14.74 22.18
CA ILE A 66 -19.78 -15.09 20.77
C ILE A 66 -21.05 -15.91 20.62
N VAL A 67 -21.99 -15.40 19.82
CA VAL A 67 -23.18 -16.11 19.37
C VAL A 67 -22.91 -16.64 17.97
N SER A 68 -22.94 -17.96 17.79
CA SER A 68 -22.73 -18.61 16.49
C SER A 68 -23.95 -19.40 16.05
N GLU A 69 -24.19 -19.39 14.73
CA GLU A 69 -25.19 -20.25 14.11
C GLU A 69 -24.52 -21.44 13.45
N LEU A 70 -24.93 -22.63 13.82
CA LEU A 70 -24.39 -23.90 13.34
C LEU A 70 -25.39 -24.56 12.39
N GLN A 71 -24.88 -25.07 11.27
CA GLN A 71 -25.61 -26.00 10.42
C GLN A 71 -25.32 -27.43 10.89
N VAL A 72 -26.34 -28.10 11.41
CA VAL A 72 -26.26 -29.44 11.97
C VAL A 72 -27.08 -30.41 11.13
N ILE A 73 -26.50 -31.56 10.80
CA ILE A 73 -27.25 -32.70 10.25
C ILE A 73 -27.50 -33.67 11.38
N ALA A 74 -28.78 -33.93 11.65
CA ALA A 74 -29.21 -34.98 12.57
C ALA A 74 -29.54 -36.25 11.78
N SER A 75 -28.84 -37.34 12.09
CA SER A 75 -29.13 -38.68 11.58
C SER A 75 -30.20 -39.31 12.47
N LEU A 76 -31.35 -39.62 11.89
CA LEU A 76 -32.50 -40.18 12.58
C LEU A 76 -32.61 -41.68 12.30
N GLU A 77 -32.80 -42.47 13.35
CA GLU A 77 -33.31 -43.83 13.24
C GLU A 77 -34.85 -43.77 13.18
N ILE A 78 -35.38 -44.29 12.09
CA ILE A 78 -36.80 -44.27 11.77
C ILE A 78 -37.32 -45.70 11.77
N LYS A 79 -38.46 -45.94 12.43
CA LYS A 79 -39.15 -47.23 12.34
C LYS A 79 -40.61 -47.06 11.99
N GLY A 80 -41.12 -47.95 11.16
CA GLY A 80 -42.52 -47.99 10.82
C GLY A 80 -42.92 -49.32 10.20
N GLN A 81 -44.21 -49.44 9.98
CA GLN A 81 -44.84 -50.67 9.52
C GLN A 81 -44.96 -50.64 8.00
N THR A 82 -44.33 -51.61 7.35
CA THR A 82 -44.34 -51.75 5.89
C THR A 82 -45.14 -52.99 5.51
N LYS A 83 -45.31 -53.23 4.20
CA LYS A 83 -46.02 -54.42 3.68
C LYS A 83 -45.32 -55.75 4.05
N TYR A 84 -44.05 -55.71 4.49
CA TYR A 84 -43.23 -56.88 4.79
C TYR A 84 -42.91 -57.06 6.28
N GLY A 85 -43.29 -56.11 7.14
CA GLY A 85 -43.05 -56.19 8.59
C GLY A 85 -42.78 -54.83 9.23
N TYR A 86 -42.07 -54.85 10.36
CA TYR A 86 -41.57 -53.64 11.02
C TYR A 86 -40.12 -53.42 10.57
N GLU A 87 -39.89 -52.38 9.76
CA GLU A 87 -38.60 -52.11 9.16
C GLU A 87 -37.96 -50.85 9.75
N ILE A 88 -36.62 -50.84 9.74
CA ILE A 88 -35.79 -49.74 10.23
C ILE A 88 -35.17 -49.06 9.02
N ASP A 89 -35.28 -47.73 8.95
CA ASP A 89 -34.62 -46.90 7.95
C ASP A 89 -33.91 -45.73 8.63
N SER A 90 -33.01 -45.08 7.91
CA SER A 90 -32.27 -43.90 8.37
C SER A 90 -32.63 -42.69 7.54
N ALA A 91 -32.66 -41.52 8.15
CA ALA A 91 -32.85 -40.29 7.39
C ALA A 91 -32.21 -39.07 8.05
N ASN A 92 -31.94 -38.06 7.22
CA ASN A 92 -31.21 -36.87 7.63
C ASN A 92 -32.16 -35.68 7.77
N LEU A 93 -32.07 -35.00 8.90
CA LEU A 93 -32.76 -33.74 9.16
C LEU A 93 -31.72 -32.61 9.27
N TRP A 94 -31.93 -31.56 8.49
CA TRP A 94 -31.10 -30.36 8.54
C TRP A 94 -31.65 -29.38 9.55
N LEU A 95 -30.82 -29.01 10.52
CA LEU A 95 -31.16 -28.13 11.62
C LEU A 95 -30.21 -26.93 11.64
N ARG A 96 -30.76 -25.77 12.03
CA ARG A 96 -30.02 -24.58 12.42
C ARG A 96 -30.01 -24.50 13.94
N MET A 97 -28.83 -24.45 14.54
CA MET A 97 -28.65 -24.33 15.98
C MET A 97 -27.95 -23.02 16.32
N THR A 98 -28.50 -22.25 17.25
CA THR A 98 -27.88 -21.03 17.77
C THR A 98 -27.21 -21.37 19.10
N VAL A 99 -25.91 -21.12 19.18
CA VAL A 99 -25.08 -21.38 20.37
C VAL A 99 -24.40 -20.11 20.83
N GLU A 100 -24.17 -19.99 22.13
CA GLU A 100 -23.35 -18.93 22.71
C GLU A 100 -22.19 -19.51 23.51
N TYR A 101 -21.03 -18.85 23.46
CA TYR A 101 -19.84 -19.25 24.19
C TYR A 101 -18.87 -18.08 24.36
N GLU A 102 -17.99 -18.20 25.35
CA GLU A 102 -16.87 -17.28 25.57
C GLU A 102 -15.58 -17.93 25.05
N LEU A 103 -14.78 -17.14 24.32
CA LEU A 103 -13.50 -17.59 23.78
C LEU A 103 -12.36 -16.87 24.53
N ASN A 104 -11.78 -17.55 25.51
CA ASN A 104 -10.73 -17.03 26.38
C ASN A 104 -9.92 -18.19 26.96
N GLU A 105 -8.73 -18.47 26.42
CA GLU A 105 -7.89 -19.63 26.78
C GLU A 105 -8.58 -21.00 26.56
N GLY A 106 -9.53 -21.02 25.64
CA GLY A 106 -10.43 -22.14 25.43
C GLY A 106 -11.84 -21.65 25.14
N ILE A 107 -12.73 -22.61 24.92
CA ILE A 107 -14.16 -22.34 24.82
C ILE A 107 -14.77 -22.57 26.21
N HIS A 108 -15.49 -21.57 26.71
CA HIS A 108 -16.14 -21.58 28.01
C HIS A 108 -17.61 -21.19 27.90
N ASN A 109 -18.40 -21.53 28.92
CA ASN A 109 -19.82 -21.16 29.04
C ASN A 109 -20.68 -21.51 27.81
N PHE A 110 -20.40 -22.65 27.17
CA PHE A 110 -21.11 -23.09 25.98
C PHE A 110 -22.57 -23.42 26.30
N THR A 111 -23.50 -22.72 25.64
CA THR A 111 -24.94 -22.90 25.84
C THR A 111 -25.65 -22.96 24.48
N VAL A 112 -26.59 -23.90 24.34
CA VAL A 112 -27.48 -23.99 23.18
C VAL A 112 -28.74 -23.17 23.44
N LEU A 113 -28.95 -22.11 22.67
CA LEU A 113 -30.09 -21.20 22.83
C LEU A 113 -31.33 -21.70 22.12
N GLN A 114 -31.18 -22.10 20.85
CA GLN A 114 -32.32 -22.47 20.01
C GLN A 114 -31.94 -23.50 18.94
N VAL A 115 -32.89 -24.36 18.60
CA VAL A 115 -32.81 -25.31 17.47
C VAL A 115 -34.03 -25.10 16.59
N ASN A 116 -33.80 -24.89 15.30
CA ASN A 116 -34.81 -24.62 14.28
C ASN A 116 -34.57 -25.51 13.05
N PRO A 117 -35.57 -25.76 12.20
CA PRO A 117 -35.33 -26.40 10.92
C PRO A 117 -34.51 -25.48 10.02
N PHE A 118 -33.60 -26.06 9.22
CA PHE A 118 -32.76 -25.28 8.32
C PHE A 118 -33.54 -24.90 7.05
N ASP A 119 -33.77 -23.61 6.82
CA ASP A 119 -34.21 -23.06 5.54
C ASP A 119 -33.09 -22.19 4.93
N PRO A 120 -32.63 -22.49 3.70
CA PRO A 120 -31.64 -21.66 3.00
C PRO A 120 -32.06 -20.19 2.81
N LYS A 121 -33.36 -19.88 2.81
CA LYS A 121 -33.89 -18.51 2.62
C LYS A 121 -33.84 -17.65 3.87
N ASP A 122 -33.74 -18.26 5.05
CA ASP A 122 -33.62 -17.55 6.33
C ASP A 122 -32.18 -17.10 6.61
N TYR A 123 -31.26 -17.34 5.67
CA TYR A 123 -29.85 -17.05 5.82
C TYR A 123 -29.49 -15.70 5.21
N ASP A 124 -29.32 -14.69 6.07
CA ASP A 124 -28.88 -13.37 5.67
C ASP A 124 -27.34 -13.27 5.67
N ASN A 125 -26.77 -13.17 4.47
CA ASN A 125 -25.33 -12.99 4.26
C ASN A 125 -24.83 -11.57 4.58
N SER A 126 -25.72 -10.61 4.87
CA SER A 126 -25.35 -9.20 5.05
C SER A 126 -24.71 -8.90 6.41
N GLU A 127 -24.87 -9.78 7.40
CA GLU A 127 -24.39 -9.60 8.78
C GLU A 127 -23.51 -10.76 9.28
N LEU A 128 -22.44 -11.09 8.57
CA LEU A 128 -21.56 -12.23 8.94
C LEU A 128 -20.84 -12.06 10.29
N GLY A 129 -20.66 -10.81 10.76
CA GLY A 129 -19.97 -10.49 12.01
C GLY A 129 -18.46 -10.74 11.92
N LEU A 130 -18.03 -11.97 12.18
CA LEU A 130 -16.64 -12.41 12.08
C LEU A 130 -16.40 -13.39 10.91
N SER A 131 -15.18 -13.39 10.39
CA SER A 131 -14.69 -14.35 9.38
C SER A 131 -14.63 -15.78 9.94
N PRO A 132 -14.42 -16.80 9.09
CA PRO A 132 -14.18 -18.17 9.54
C PRO A 132 -13.05 -18.28 10.57
N GLU A 133 -12.02 -17.44 10.47
CA GLU A 133 -10.91 -17.32 11.43
C GLU A 133 -11.12 -16.23 12.47
N PHE A 134 -12.36 -15.81 12.73
CA PHE A 134 -12.72 -14.87 13.79
C PHE A 134 -12.16 -13.44 13.62
N VAL A 135 -11.82 -13.02 12.39
CA VAL A 135 -11.46 -11.61 12.08
C VAL A 135 -12.74 -10.80 11.83
N PRO A 136 -12.94 -9.64 12.45
CA PRO A 136 -14.14 -8.84 12.21
C PRO A 136 -14.22 -8.30 10.79
N TYR A 137 -15.41 -8.30 10.20
CA TYR A 137 -15.64 -7.67 8.89
C TYR A 137 -15.82 -6.16 9.05
N ILE A 138 -14.77 -5.38 8.78
CA ILE A 138 -14.77 -3.92 8.88
C ILE A 138 -14.67 -3.29 7.49
N LYS A 139 -15.57 -2.36 7.17
CA LYS A 139 -15.50 -1.57 5.93
C LYS A 139 -14.70 -0.29 6.19
N ALA A 140 -13.98 0.18 5.17
CA ALA A 140 -13.14 1.37 5.26
C ALA A 140 -13.92 2.61 5.75
N LYS A 141 -15.16 2.77 5.28
CA LYS A 141 -16.06 3.87 5.65
C LYS A 141 -16.50 3.86 7.12
N ASP A 142 -16.44 2.71 7.79
CA ASP A 142 -16.92 2.53 9.16
C ASP A 142 -15.76 2.69 10.18
N MET A 143 -14.50 2.79 9.72
CA MET A 143 -13.32 2.88 10.59
C MET A 143 -13.32 4.11 11.51
N ASP A 144 -13.82 5.26 11.03
CA ASP A 144 -13.93 6.47 11.86
C ASP A 144 -14.95 6.28 12.99
N GLU A 145 -16.08 5.62 12.72
CA GLU A 145 -17.09 5.33 13.72
C GLU A 145 -16.58 4.33 14.77
N ILE A 146 -15.83 3.30 14.33
CA ILE A 146 -15.20 2.33 15.23
C ILE A 146 -14.15 3.01 16.12
N ALA A 147 -13.28 3.84 15.55
CA ALA A 147 -12.27 4.58 16.31
C ALA A 147 -12.90 5.52 17.35
N GLU A 148 -13.93 6.27 16.96
CA GLU A 148 -14.68 7.11 17.90
C GLU A 148 -15.45 6.29 18.94
N GLY A 149 -15.96 5.10 18.59
CA GLY A 149 -16.56 4.17 19.54
C GLY A 149 -15.59 3.69 20.61
N ILE A 150 -14.37 3.32 20.21
CA ILE A 150 -13.28 2.96 21.12
C ILE A 150 -12.95 4.14 22.06
N LEU A 151 -12.82 5.35 21.52
CA LEU A 151 -12.55 6.53 22.33
C LEU A 151 -13.70 6.86 23.28
N LYS A 152 -14.97 6.76 22.87
CA LYS A 152 -16.12 6.96 23.76
C LYS A 152 -16.09 6.02 24.97
N GLN A 153 -15.65 4.78 24.76
CA GLN A 153 -15.60 3.77 25.81
C GLN A 153 -14.39 3.95 26.75
N TYR A 154 -13.21 4.23 26.20
CA TYR A 154 -11.96 4.17 26.95
C TYR A 154 -11.29 5.53 27.21
N TYR A 155 -11.60 6.56 26.44
CA TYR A 155 -11.03 7.91 26.63
C TYR A 155 -11.93 9.01 26.03
N PRO A 156 -13.12 9.27 26.61
CA PRO A 156 -14.13 10.15 26.01
C PRO A 156 -13.68 11.60 25.87
N GLN A 157 -12.75 12.07 26.71
CA GLN A 157 -12.25 13.45 26.67
C GLN A 157 -11.59 13.80 25.33
N ALA A 158 -10.98 12.81 24.65
CA ALA A 158 -10.40 13.01 23.32
C ALA A 158 -11.43 13.29 22.21
N LEU A 159 -12.73 13.26 22.52
CA LEU A 159 -13.82 13.61 21.62
C LEU A 159 -14.56 14.89 22.04
N GLU A 160 -14.22 15.48 23.19
CA GLU A 160 -14.84 16.72 23.68
C GLU A 160 -14.12 17.95 23.13
N ALA A 161 -12.78 17.92 23.11
CA ALA A 161 -11.94 18.97 22.57
C ALA A 161 -10.70 18.38 21.87
N PRO A 162 -10.13 19.07 20.86
CA PRO A 162 -8.89 18.62 20.24
C PRO A 162 -7.77 18.52 21.27
N MET A 163 -7.10 17.37 21.31
CA MET A 163 -5.94 17.11 22.17
C MET A 163 -5.07 15.98 21.61
N ALA A 164 -3.79 15.94 21.97
CA ALA A 164 -2.97 14.74 21.84
C ALA A 164 -3.52 13.65 22.76
N LEU A 165 -3.59 12.41 22.28
CA LEU A 165 -4.03 11.28 23.09
C LEU A 165 -2.97 10.92 24.14
N PRO A 166 -3.25 10.99 25.45
CA PRO A 166 -2.30 10.58 26.47
C PRO A 166 -2.22 9.04 26.50
N ILE A 167 -1.21 8.50 25.82
CA ILE A 167 -1.08 7.06 25.53
C ILE A 167 -1.18 6.21 26.80
N ASP A 168 -0.44 6.54 27.86
CA ASP A 168 -0.44 5.74 29.09
C ASP A 168 -1.80 5.74 29.80
N GLY A 169 -2.51 6.89 29.80
CA GLY A 169 -3.86 6.99 30.36
C GLY A 169 -4.88 6.21 29.54
N TYR A 170 -4.78 6.28 28.21
CA TYR A 170 -5.61 5.49 27.29
C TYR A 170 -5.42 3.98 27.49
N LEU A 171 -4.17 3.50 27.55
CA LEU A 171 -3.87 2.09 27.79
C LEU A 171 -4.37 1.62 29.16
N ALA A 172 -4.16 2.43 30.20
CA ALA A 172 -4.63 2.11 31.56
C ALA A 172 -6.16 1.94 31.62
N ASN A 173 -6.92 2.77 30.90
CA ASN A 173 -8.38 2.66 30.84
C ASN A 173 -8.87 1.40 30.12
N ILE A 174 -8.10 0.88 29.15
CA ILE A 174 -8.37 -0.43 28.52
C ILE A 174 -7.96 -1.59 29.45
N GLY A 175 -7.02 -1.34 30.36
CA GLY A 175 -6.38 -2.35 31.20
C GLY A 175 -5.21 -3.04 30.50
N LEU A 176 -4.51 -2.32 29.61
CA LEU A 176 -3.28 -2.75 28.95
C LEU A 176 -2.06 -2.16 29.67
N THR A 177 -0.96 -2.91 29.64
CA THR A 177 0.37 -2.46 30.07
C THR A 177 1.30 -2.36 28.87
N LYS A 178 2.33 -1.51 28.93
CA LYS A 178 3.38 -1.45 27.91
C LYS A 178 4.73 -1.87 28.52
N MET A 179 5.58 -2.51 27.72
CA MET A 179 6.96 -2.82 28.06
C MET A 179 7.85 -2.45 26.87
N GLU A 180 8.94 -1.75 27.15
CA GLU A 180 9.89 -1.30 26.13
C GLU A 180 11.11 -2.22 26.09
N GLY A 181 11.59 -2.50 24.89
CA GLY A 181 12.85 -3.19 24.67
C GLY A 181 12.98 -3.65 23.22
N LYS A 182 14.22 -3.87 22.79
CA LYS A 182 14.52 -4.31 21.42
C LYS A 182 14.03 -5.73 21.21
N LEU A 183 13.15 -5.92 20.22
CA LEU A 183 12.46 -7.21 19.99
C LEU A 183 13.21 -8.12 19.02
N THR A 184 14.01 -7.55 18.11
CA THR A 184 14.90 -8.29 17.21
C THR A 184 16.24 -7.60 17.08
N GLU A 185 17.28 -8.38 16.79
CA GLU A 185 18.65 -7.88 16.58
C GLU A 185 18.72 -6.80 15.47
N ASP A 186 17.90 -6.96 14.43
CA ASP A 186 17.82 -6.07 13.26
C ASP A 186 16.74 -4.96 13.35
N SER A 187 16.03 -4.87 14.48
CA SER A 187 14.94 -3.89 14.72
C SER A 187 13.83 -3.94 13.65
N SER A 188 13.56 -5.14 13.10
CA SER A 188 12.52 -5.38 12.09
C SER A 188 11.10 -5.42 12.66
N ILE A 189 10.94 -5.59 13.97
CA ILE A 189 9.66 -5.62 14.68
C ILE A 189 9.56 -4.38 15.56
N PHE A 190 8.58 -3.53 15.27
CA PHE A 190 8.37 -2.29 16.01
C PHE A 190 7.42 -2.47 17.20
N GLY A 191 6.46 -3.40 17.11
CA GLY A 191 5.52 -3.71 18.17
C GLY A 191 5.04 -5.16 18.17
N GLU A 192 4.58 -5.63 19.32
CA GLU A 192 3.96 -6.94 19.45
C GLU A 192 2.92 -6.94 20.57
N MET A 193 1.73 -7.48 20.30
CA MET A 193 0.69 -7.66 21.31
C MET A 193 0.73 -9.07 21.91
N VAL A 194 0.85 -9.14 23.24
CA VAL A 194 0.87 -10.40 24.01
C VAL A 194 -0.54 -10.82 24.45
N PHE A 195 -1.04 -11.90 23.85
CA PHE A 195 -2.38 -12.45 24.13
C PHE A 195 -2.40 -13.54 25.22
N LYS A 196 -1.23 -14.09 25.56
CA LYS A 196 -1.06 -15.12 26.60
C LYS A 196 0.26 -14.92 27.33
N ASP A 197 0.28 -15.22 28.62
CA ASP A 197 1.50 -15.20 29.43
C ASP A 197 2.59 -16.04 28.75
N THR A 198 3.71 -15.40 28.41
CA THR A 198 4.80 -16.05 27.68
C THR A 198 6.14 -15.42 27.99
N GLU A 199 7.20 -16.20 27.85
CA GLU A 199 8.57 -15.67 27.84
C GLU A 199 8.89 -15.04 26.49
N VAL A 200 9.44 -13.84 26.54
CA VAL A 200 9.85 -13.06 25.37
C VAL A 200 11.32 -12.70 25.48
N LEU A 201 12.05 -12.87 24.39
CA LEU A 201 13.45 -12.46 24.27
C LEU A 201 13.53 -10.97 23.92
N PHE A 202 14.28 -10.23 24.72
CA PHE A 202 14.69 -8.86 24.46
C PHE A 202 16.18 -8.82 24.20
N TYR A 203 16.64 -7.89 23.35
CA TYR A 203 18.06 -7.71 23.05
C TYR A 203 18.56 -6.45 23.74
N ASP A 204 19.26 -6.60 24.87
CA ASP A 204 19.90 -5.48 25.57
C ASP A 204 21.40 -5.51 25.25
N GLU A 205 21.93 -4.46 24.61
CA GLU A 205 23.34 -4.38 24.19
C GLU A 205 23.86 -5.66 23.48
N ASP A 206 23.08 -6.19 22.54
CA ASP A 206 23.34 -7.43 21.78
C ASP A 206 23.36 -8.73 22.61
N THR A 207 22.94 -8.69 23.88
CA THR A 207 22.72 -9.88 24.71
C THR A 207 21.23 -10.23 24.81
N PRO A 208 20.83 -11.47 24.49
CA PRO A 208 19.44 -11.88 24.59
C PRO A 208 19.05 -12.16 26.05
N GLU A 209 18.09 -11.41 26.58
CA GLU A 209 17.48 -11.61 27.89
C GLU A 209 16.04 -12.10 27.74
N SER A 210 15.72 -13.27 28.31
CA SER A 210 14.35 -13.76 28.38
C SER A 210 13.61 -13.13 29.56
N ARG A 211 12.50 -12.45 29.30
CA ARG A 211 11.63 -11.86 30.32
C ARG A 211 10.23 -12.49 30.24
N LEU A 212 9.66 -12.82 31.39
CA LEU A 212 8.28 -13.30 31.46
C LEU A 212 7.31 -12.12 31.30
N VAL A 213 6.52 -12.13 30.22
CA VAL A 213 5.56 -11.08 29.89
C VAL A 213 4.15 -11.60 30.09
N LYS A 214 3.32 -10.81 30.78
CA LYS A 214 1.91 -11.14 31.05
C LYS A 214 1.01 -10.82 29.86
N LYS A 215 -0.09 -11.55 29.72
CA LYS A 215 -1.24 -11.23 28.88
C LYS A 215 -1.66 -9.77 29.10
N LYS A 216 -2.14 -9.10 28.04
CA LYS A 216 -2.46 -7.66 28.03
C LYS A 216 -1.25 -6.73 28.08
N THR A 217 -0.08 -7.20 27.63
CA THR A 217 1.10 -6.34 27.50
C THR A 217 1.40 -6.05 26.03
N ILE A 218 1.54 -4.77 25.70
CA ILE A 218 2.09 -4.28 24.43
C ILE A 218 3.60 -4.22 24.59
N LEU A 219 4.32 -4.85 23.67
CA LEU A 219 5.75 -4.74 23.53
C LEU A 219 6.05 -3.72 22.45
N VAL A 220 7.00 -2.83 22.70
CA VAL A 220 7.40 -1.80 21.72
C VAL A 220 8.90 -1.63 21.73
N ASP A 221 9.47 -1.55 20.53
CA ASP A 221 10.89 -1.26 20.35
C ASP A 221 11.13 0.27 20.40
N PRO A 222 11.87 0.79 21.41
CA PRO A 222 12.13 2.22 21.51
C PRO A 222 13.02 2.75 20.37
N GLU A 223 13.77 1.90 19.66
CA GLU A 223 14.55 2.33 18.49
C GLU A 223 13.67 2.94 17.39
N VAL A 224 12.36 2.65 17.36
CA VAL A 224 11.38 3.29 16.48
C VAL A 224 11.43 4.82 16.57
N ILE A 225 11.69 5.36 17.76
CA ILE A 225 11.79 6.81 17.98
C ILE A 225 13.01 7.37 17.23
N CYS A 226 14.15 6.68 17.32
CA CYS A 226 15.41 7.07 16.69
C CYS A 226 15.39 6.86 15.16
N LEU A 227 14.83 5.73 14.71
CA LEU A 227 14.74 5.37 13.29
C LEU A 227 13.69 6.19 12.55
N ARG A 228 12.67 6.69 13.25
CA ARG A 228 11.56 7.44 12.67
C ARG A 228 11.27 8.72 13.46
N ASN A 229 10.36 8.66 14.43
CA ASN A 229 9.96 9.78 15.29
C ASN A 229 9.01 9.31 16.40
N GLN A 230 8.77 10.18 17.38
CA GLN A 230 7.85 9.94 18.49
C GLN A 230 6.42 9.57 18.01
N GLY A 231 5.96 10.15 16.91
CA GLY A 231 4.64 9.87 16.36
C GLY A 231 4.50 8.44 15.82
N SER A 232 5.56 7.88 15.24
CA SER A 232 5.59 6.47 14.85
C SER A 232 5.52 5.53 16.06
N TYR A 233 6.22 5.86 17.14
CA TYR A 233 6.14 5.11 18.40
C TYR A 233 4.70 5.13 18.98
N ASN A 234 4.07 6.30 19.05
CA ASN A 234 2.69 6.44 19.53
C ASN A 234 1.71 5.63 18.66
N ASN A 235 1.88 5.69 17.34
CA ASN A 235 1.06 4.91 16.41
C ASN A 235 1.24 3.41 16.59
N THR A 236 2.47 2.91 16.76
CA THR A 236 2.71 1.49 17.04
C THR A 236 1.97 1.02 18.28
N ILE A 237 2.01 1.78 19.38
CA ILE A 237 1.30 1.40 20.61
C ILE A 237 -0.22 1.38 20.40
N VAL A 238 -0.78 2.41 19.76
CA VAL A 238 -2.23 2.45 19.51
C VAL A 238 -2.63 1.33 18.53
N HIS A 239 -1.80 1.03 17.53
CA HIS A 239 -1.98 -0.09 16.62
C HIS A 239 -2.08 -1.44 17.35
N GLU A 240 -1.13 -1.74 18.26
CA GLU A 240 -1.20 -2.97 19.08
C GLU A 240 -2.44 -2.98 20.00
N SER A 241 -2.87 -1.82 20.50
CA SER A 241 -4.12 -1.73 21.27
C SER A 241 -5.35 -2.11 20.44
N VAL A 242 -5.36 -1.80 19.13
CA VAL A 242 -6.45 -2.21 18.22
C VAL A 242 -6.42 -3.73 18.01
N HIS A 243 -5.23 -4.34 17.87
CA HIS A 243 -5.13 -5.81 17.83
C HIS A 243 -5.73 -6.45 19.09
N TRP A 244 -5.48 -5.88 20.26
CA TRP A 244 -6.10 -6.36 21.49
C TRP A 244 -7.63 -6.22 21.49
N LEU A 245 -8.15 -5.06 21.08
CA LEU A 245 -9.58 -4.76 21.14
C LEU A 245 -10.40 -5.53 20.10
N LEU A 246 -9.91 -5.63 18.86
CA LEU A 246 -10.68 -6.13 17.72
C LEU A 246 -10.25 -7.52 17.27
N HIS A 247 -8.99 -7.90 17.46
CA HIS A 247 -8.42 -9.14 16.91
C HIS A 247 -8.16 -10.22 17.98
N ARG A 248 -8.66 -10.03 19.20
CA ARG A 248 -8.53 -11.01 20.28
C ARG A 248 -9.14 -12.36 19.93
N HIS A 249 -10.34 -12.38 19.33
CA HIS A 249 -11.02 -13.64 19.00
C HIS A 249 -10.27 -14.46 17.95
N HIS A 250 -9.64 -13.80 16.96
CA HIS A 250 -8.75 -14.47 16.01
C HIS A 250 -7.56 -15.16 16.70
N ASN A 251 -6.88 -14.44 17.60
CA ASN A 251 -5.73 -14.98 18.31
C ASN A 251 -6.11 -16.12 19.26
N GLU A 252 -7.22 -15.98 19.99
CA GLU A 252 -7.76 -17.06 20.83
C GLU A 252 -8.17 -18.28 20.00
N TYR A 253 -8.73 -18.07 18.80
CA TYR A 253 -9.03 -19.13 17.85
C TYR A 253 -7.77 -19.86 17.38
N LYS A 254 -6.73 -19.15 16.97
CA LYS A 254 -5.44 -19.75 16.56
C LYS A 254 -4.82 -20.56 17.71
N MET A 255 -4.90 -20.05 18.94
CA MET A 255 -4.42 -20.75 20.15
C MET A 255 -5.10 -22.09 20.43
N LEU A 256 -6.31 -22.34 19.91
CA LEU A 256 -6.98 -23.65 20.03
C LEU A 256 -6.28 -24.74 19.21
N PHE A 257 -5.62 -24.37 18.12
CA PHE A 257 -5.03 -25.30 17.15
C PHE A 257 -3.50 -25.29 17.17
N ASP A 258 -2.89 -24.17 17.57
CA ASP A 258 -1.45 -24.02 17.69
C ASP A 258 -1.07 -23.50 19.08
N GLN A 259 -0.45 -24.36 19.89
CA GLN A 259 0.03 -24.01 21.23
C GLN A 259 1.25 -23.06 21.21
N ASN A 260 1.91 -22.90 20.06
CA ASN A 260 3.02 -21.97 19.85
C ASN A 260 2.56 -20.58 19.43
N HIS A 261 1.30 -20.41 19.01
CA HIS A 261 0.71 -19.11 18.64
C HIS A 261 0.39 -18.30 19.90
N LYS A 262 1.40 -17.68 20.52
CA LYS A 262 1.24 -16.97 21.80
C LYS A 262 1.17 -15.44 21.66
N ARG A 263 1.54 -14.91 20.49
CA ARG A 263 1.76 -13.49 20.23
C ARG A 263 1.33 -13.12 18.82
N SER A 264 0.91 -11.88 18.63
CA SER A 264 0.73 -11.27 17.30
C SER A 264 1.79 -10.20 17.15
N SER A 265 2.82 -10.48 16.36
CA SER A 265 3.88 -9.52 16.07
C SER A 265 3.44 -8.58 14.96
N SER A 266 4.02 -7.38 14.93
CA SER A 266 3.86 -6.46 13.81
C SER A 266 4.70 -6.83 12.58
N LEU A 267 5.15 -8.10 12.47
CA LEU A 267 6.21 -8.50 11.54
C LEU A 267 5.82 -8.36 10.07
N ARG A 268 6.84 -7.98 9.30
CA ARG A 268 6.98 -8.30 7.87
C ARG A 268 6.85 -9.79 7.69
N ASP A 269 5.68 -10.25 7.25
CA ASP A 269 5.63 -11.58 6.68
C ASP A 269 6.29 -11.53 5.30
N ASN A 270 7.59 -11.86 5.29
CA ASN A 270 8.43 -11.99 4.10
C ASN A 270 8.07 -13.27 3.30
N THR A 271 6.78 -13.55 3.16
CA THR A 271 6.27 -14.74 2.49
C THR A 271 4.92 -14.49 1.84
N ILE A 272 4.88 -13.66 0.78
CA ILE A 272 3.89 -13.87 -0.30
C ILE A 272 4.58 -13.75 -1.65
N SER A 273 5.03 -14.90 -2.13
CA SER A 273 5.01 -15.22 -3.55
C SER A 273 3.58 -15.09 -4.08
N SER A 274 3.35 -14.16 -5.01
CA SER A 274 2.45 -14.30 -6.17
C SER A 274 0.97 -14.69 -5.98
N SER A 275 0.33 -14.57 -4.81
CA SER A 275 -1.13 -14.77 -4.70
C SER A 275 -1.86 -13.45 -4.50
N SER A 276 -2.75 -13.13 -5.45
CA SER A 276 -3.64 -11.97 -5.52
C SER A 276 -4.76 -11.91 -4.46
N GLU A 277 -4.72 -12.77 -3.44
CA GLU A 277 -5.76 -12.87 -2.40
C GLU A 277 -5.21 -12.49 -1.03
N TRP A 278 -5.89 -11.57 -0.34
CA TRP A 278 -5.54 -11.14 1.02
C TRP A 278 -5.86 -12.24 2.03
N ARG A 279 -4.91 -12.56 2.92
CA ARG A 279 -5.09 -13.48 4.04
C ARG A 279 -5.78 -12.78 5.21
N ASP A 280 -6.36 -13.54 6.14
CA ASP A 280 -7.02 -13.00 7.35
C ASP A 280 -6.09 -12.05 8.16
N TYR A 281 -4.79 -12.37 8.22
CA TYR A 281 -3.80 -11.51 8.87
C TYR A 281 -3.59 -10.18 8.13
N ASP A 282 -3.57 -10.18 6.79
CA ASP A 282 -3.44 -8.95 6.00
C ASP A 282 -4.64 -8.00 6.25
N TRP A 283 -5.84 -8.57 6.44
CA TRP A 283 -7.03 -7.81 6.84
C TRP A 283 -6.92 -7.23 8.25
N MET A 284 -6.47 -8.01 9.23
CA MET A 284 -6.25 -7.52 10.60
C MET A 284 -5.28 -6.33 10.62
N GLU A 285 -4.21 -6.42 9.84
CA GLU A 285 -3.21 -5.38 9.77
C GLU A 285 -3.72 -4.10 9.11
N TRP A 286 -4.44 -4.24 8.01
CA TRP A 286 -5.12 -3.11 7.39
C TRP A 286 -6.13 -2.45 8.34
N GLN A 287 -6.89 -3.23 9.11
CA GLN A 287 -7.83 -2.73 10.11
C GLN A 287 -7.12 -1.97 11.24
N ALA A 288 -6.07 -2.57 11.83
CA ALA A 288 -5.32 -1.95 12.91
C ALA A 288 -4.65 -0.65 12.47
N ASN A 289 -4.03 -0.62 11.29
CA ASN A 289 -3.43 0.59 10.72
C ASN A 289 -4.47 1.69 10.46
N GLY A 290 -5.58 1.35 9.82
CA GLY A 290 -6.63 2.31 9.50
C GLY A 290 -7.29 2.91 10.74
N ILE A 291 -7.53 2.10 11.78
CA ILE A 291 -8.23 2.53 12.99
C ILE A 291 -7.28 3.26 13.95
N ALA A 292 -6.03 2.85 14.09
CA ALA A 292 -5.08 3.48 15.01
C ALA A 292 -4.84 4.97 14.69
N ALA A 293 -4.67 5.30 13.41
CA ALA A 293 -4.53 6.68 12.96
C ALA A 293 -5.78 7.53 13.29
N ARG A 294 -6.97 6.93 13.23
CA ARG A 294 -8.25 7.58 13.53
C ARG A 294 -8.50 7.74 15.04
N ILE A 295 -7.95 6.85 15.86
CA ILE A 295 -7.91 6.99 17.32
C ILE A 295 -6.99 8.16 17.72
N LEU A 296 -5.80 8.25 17.11
CA LEU A 296 -4.86 9.34 17.38
C LEU A 296 -5.35 10.70 16.88
N MET A 297 -6.06 10.71 15.75
CA MET A 297 -6.60 11.93 15.13
C MET A 297 -8.10 11.77 14.82
N PRO A 298 -9.00 11.94 15.80
CA PRO A 298 -10.44 11.78 15.60
C PRO A 298 -10.99 12.77 14.59
N LYS A 299 -12.01 12.37 13.81
CA LYS A 299 -12.47 13.10 12.62
C LYS A 299 -12.95 14.51 12.96
N SER A 300 -13.83 14.61 13.94
CA SER A 300 -14.40 15.89 14.40
C SER A 300 -13.33 16.79 15.02
N MET A 301 -12.46 16.24 15.88
CA MET A 301 -11.40 16.98 16.56
C MET A 301 -10.33 17.50 15.61
N THR A 302 -9.91 16.68 14.66
CA THR A 302 -8.93 17.05 13.64
C THR A 302 -9.46 18.20 12.80
N ARG A 303 -10.71 18.12 12.32
CA ARG A 303 -11.34 19.20 11.55
C ARG A 303 -11.39 20.52 12.32
N GLN A 304 -11.75 20.48 13.60
CA GLN A 304 -11.74 21.66 14.45
C GLN A 304 -10.34 22.28 14.54
N LYS A 305 -9.32 21.46 14.79
CA LYS A 305 -7.94 21.94 14.89
C LYS A 305 -7.41 22.51 13.58
N VAL A 306 -7.72 21.85 12.47
CA VAL A 306 -7.36 22.31 11.12
C VAL A 306 -8.00 23.66 10.83
N ASN A 307 -9.31 23.81 11.06
CA ASN A 307 -10.01 25.09 10.87
C ASN A 307 -9.42 26.21 11.73
N GLN A 308 -9.02 25.91 12.96
CA GLN A 308 -8.32 26.86 13.83
C GLN A 308 -6.98 27.30 13.20
N LEU A 309 -6.13 26.35 12.80
CA LEU A 309 -4.83 26.65 12.18
C LEU A 309 -4.99 27.46 10.88
N PHE A 310 -5.97 27.11 10.04
CA PHE A 310 -6.30 27.88 8.84
C PHE A 310 -6.69 29.32 9.17
N THR A 311 -7.50 29.53 10.19
CA THR A 311 -7.92 30.87 10.62
C THR A 311 -6.71 31.67 11.12
N ASP A 312 -5.90 31.08 12.00
CA ASP A 312 -4.72 31.72 12.58
C ASP A 312 -3.67 32.08 11.53
N TYR A 313 -3.53 31.24 10.50
CA TYR A 313 -2.55 31.43 9.44
C TYR A 313 -3.01 32.26 8.26
N SER A 314 -4.31 32.30 7.97
CA SER A 314 -4.86 33.23 6.98
C SER A 314 -4.59 34.71 7.32
N LEU A 315 -4.33 35.01 8.60
CA LEU A 315 -4.00 36.36 9.08
C LEU A 315 -2.49 36.65 9.07
N LYS A 316 -1.63 35.62 9.05
CA LYS A 316 -0.17 35.74 9.19
C LYS A 316 0.57 35.62 7.86
N TYR A 317 0.08 34.76 6.97
CA TYR A 317 0.71 34.48 5.69
C TYR A 317 0.02 35.26 4.57
N ALA A 318 0.82 35.82 3.68
CA ALA A 318 0.31 36.46 2.47
C ALA A 318 -0.14 35.39 1.44
N SER A 319 -0.98 35.77 0.48
CA SER A 319 -1.58 34.82 -0.49
C SER A 319 -0.55 34.11 -1.37
N ASP A 320 0.68 34.63 -1.46
CA ASP A 320 1.83 34.10 -2.18
C ASP A 320 2.68 33.12 -1.35
N GLU A 321 2.42 32.97 -0.05
CA GLU A 321 3.14 32.04 0.85
C GLU A 321 2.28 30.81 1.24
N LYS A 322 1.24 30.49 0.46
CA LYS A 322 0.31 29.39 0.74
C LYS A 322 0.98 28.02 0.93
N LEU A 323 2.05 27.73 0.20
CA LEU A 323 2.75 26.45 0.32
C LEU A 323 3.45 26.31 1.67
N THR A 324 4.18 27.34 2.08
CA THR A 324 4.82 27.41 3.41
C THR A 324 3.78 27.39 4.53
N MET A 325 2.61 28.01 4.31
CA MET A 325 1.49 27.89 5.23
C MET A 325 1.02 26.44 5.37
N PHE A 326 0.83 25.70 4.27
CA PHE A 326 0.40 24.30 4.32
C PHE A 326 1.43 23.38 4.97
N GLU A 327 2.72 23.58 4.68
CA GLU A 327 3.81 22.89 5.37
C GLU A 327 3.73 23.13 6.88
N ARG A 328 3.54 24.38 7.30
CA ARG A 328 3.41 24.74 8.71
C ARG A 328 2.17 24.14 9.36
N ILE A 329 1.04 24.06 8.64
CA ILE A 329 -0.17 23.40 9.14
C ILE A 329 0.09 21.92 9.40
N ILE A 330 0.76 21.20 8.50
CA ILE A 330 1.10 19.79 8.69
C ILE A 330 2.01 19.63 9.92
N ASP A 331 3.05 20.46 10.02
CA ASP A 331 4.02 20.41 11.12
C ASP A 331 3.36 20.65 12.47
N ASP A 332 2.54 21.69 12.60
CA ASP A 332 1.82 22.01 13.82
C ASP A 332 0.74 20.96 14.14
N LEU A 333 0.08 20.39 13.13
CA LEU A 333 -0.90 19.34 13.34
C LEU A 333 -0.23 18.06 13.86
N ALA A 334 0.92 17.71 13.29
CA ALA A 334 1.75 16.58 13.70
C ALA A 334 2.29 16.76 15.12
N GLU A 335 2.80 17.95 15.44
CA GLU A 335 3.24 18.32 16.79
C GLU A 335 2.07 18.30 17.78
N PHE A 336 0.92 18.86 17.42
CA PHE A 336 -0.24 18.96 18.30
C PHE A 336 -0.83 17.59 18.66
N PHE A 337 -0.96 16.68 17.69
CA PHE A 337 -1.47 15.33 17.93
C PHE A 337 -0.37 14.31 18.31
N GLN A 338 0.91 14.73 18.33
CA GLN A 338 2.06 13.87 18.58
C GLN A 338 2.12 12.67 17.62
N VAL A 339 1.96 12.95 16.33
CA VAL A 339 2.01 11.98 15.22
C VAL A 339 3.12 12.36 14.23
N SER A 340 3.43 11.50 13.26
CA SER A 340 4.37 11.87 12.20
C SER A 340 3.73 12.87 11.23
N ARG A 341 4.53 13.75 10.60
CA ARG A 341 4.08 14.66 9.52
C ARG A 341 3.28 13.93 8.46
N LEU A 342 3.78 12.76 8.12
CA LEU A 342 3.23 11.92 7.08
C LEU A 342 1.87 11.31 7.50
N ALA A 343 1.71 10.89 8.77
CA ALA A 343 0.41 10.47 9.30
C ALA A 343 -0.61 11.62 9.34
N ALA A 344 -0.17 12.83 9.72
CA ALA A 344 -1.01 14.02 9.69
C ALA A 344 -1.46 14.38 8.27
N LYS A 345 -0.55 14.28 7.28
CA LYS A 345 -0.86 14.47 5.85
C LYS A 345 -1.90 13.47 5.36
N ILE A 346 -1.73 12.16 5.61
CA ILE A 346 -2.74 11.15 5.25
C ILE A 346 -4.09 11.55 5.86
N ARG A 347 -4.09 11.93 7.14
CA ARG A 347 -5.33 12.20 7.84
C ARG A 347 -6.08 13.39 7.23
N LEU A 348 -5.36 14.44 6.82
CA LEU A 348 -5.93 15.56 6.08
C LEU A 348 -6.58 15.09 4.76
N GLN A 349 -5.89 14.24 3.99
CA GLN A 349 -6.42 13.68 2.75
C GLN A 349 -7.68 12.82 2.99
N GLN A 350 -7.69 11.94 4.00
CA GLN A 350 -8.87 11.15 4.41
C GLN A 350 -10.08 12.02 4.76
N LEU A 351 -9.85 13.23 5.28
CA LEU A 351 -10.89 14.15 5.71
C LEU A 351 -11.43 15.03 4.57
N GLY A 352 -10.81 14.96 3.38
CA GLY A 352 -11.20 15.68 2.17
C GLY A 352 -10.35 16.93 1.85
N TYR A 353 -9.23 17.14 2.55
CA TYR A 353 -8.34 18.28 2.30
C TYR A 353 -7.31 17.96 1.21
N HIS A 354 -7.76 17.95 -0.05
CA HIS A 354 -6.93 17.60 -1.21
C HIS A 354 -5.82 18.62 -1.53
N GLU A 355 -5.93 19.84 -1.02
CA GLU A 355 -4.91 20.90 -1.16
C GLU A 355 -3.54 20.56 -0.55
N PHE A 356 -3.47 19.53 0.32
CA PHE A 356 -2.23 19.06 0.92
C PHE A 356 -1.51 17.95 0.13
N GLU A 357 -2.06 17.50 -1.00
CA GLU A 357 -1.53 16.37 -1.76
C GLU A 357 -0.09 16.61 -2.26
N GLY A 358 0.20 17.82 -2.74
CA GLY A 358 1.51 18.23 -3.23
C GLY A 358 2.55 18.56 -2.15
N ILE A 359 2.20 18.51 -0.85
CA ILE A 359 3.06 18.99 0.25
C ILE A 359 3.85 17.84 0.87
N TYR A 360 5.16 17.97 1.06
CA TYR A 360 6.04 16.91 1.60
C TYR A 360 5.92 15.55 0.88
N ASN A 361 5.94 15.55 -0.46
CA ASN A 361 5.97 14.31 -1.22
C ASN A 361 7.33 13.62 -1.12
N PHE A 362 7.34 12.30 -0.91
CA PHE A 362 8.57 11.51 -0.81
C PHE A 362 8.62 10.50 -1.95
N VAL A 363 9.61 10.61 -2.84
CA VAL A 363 9.75 9.75 -4.02
C VAL A 363 11.18 9.26 -4.13
N GLY A 364 11.36 7.93 -4.11
CA GLY A 364 12.70 7.33 -4.00
C GLY A 364 13.22 7.48 -2.58
N ASP A 365 14.35 8.17 -2.43
CA ASP A 365 15.02 8.43 -1.14
C ASP A 365 15.02 9.92 -0.74
N GLU A 366 14.31 10.78 -1.47
CA GLU A 366 14.31 12.24 -1.26
C GLU A 366 12.90 12.84 -1.12
N TYR A 367 12.80 13.88 -0.30
CA TYR A 367 11.61 14.72 -0.22
C TYR A 367 11.61 15.69 -1.41
N LEU A 368 10.55 15.64 -2.20
CA LEU A 368 10.27 16.61 -3.23
C LEU A 368 9.84 17.94 -2.62
N ARG A 369 10.21 19.03 -3.30
CA ARG A 369 9.74 20.37 -2.95
C ARG A 369 8.21 20.40 -3.03
N SER A 370 7.59 20.95 -1.99
CA SER A 370 6.15 21.06 -1.89
C SER A 370 5.57 21.92 -3.01
N TYR A 371 4.43 21.50 -3.54
CA TYR A 371 3.75 22.18 -4.64
C TYR A 371 2.23 22.28 -4.45
N GLY A 372 1.62 23.22 -5.17
CA GLY A 372 0.19 23.51 -5.15
C GLY A 372 -0.48 23.13 -6.48
N CYS A 373 -1.77 22.82 -6.39
CA CYS A 373 -2.65 22.50 -7.52
C CYS A 373 -4.06 23.01 -7.23
N GLU A 374 -4.80 23.48 -8.24
CA GLU A 374 -6.22 23.76 -8.08
C GLU A 374 -7.06 22.49 -7.85
N LEU A 375 -8.00 22.57 -6.90
CA LEU A 375 -8.88 21.48 -6.42
C LEU A 375 -9.69 20.75 -7.52
N LYS A 376 -9.84 21.34 -8.72
CA LYS A 376 -10.62 20.75 -9.82
C LYS A 376 -9.83 19.76 -10.68
N ALA A 377 -8.49 19.84 -10.70
CA ALA A 377 -7.66 18.95 -11.49
C ALA A 377 -7.36 17.61 -10.79
N MET A 378 -7.50 17.59 -9.45
CA MET A 378 -7.22 16.42 -8.61
C MET A 378 -8.48 15.57 -8.41
N THR A 379 -8.62 14.53 -9.24
CA THR A 379 -9.58 13.44 -9.05
C THR A 379 -8.88 12.22 -8.44
N GLU A 380 -9.63 11.34 -7.75
CA GLU A 380 -9.12 10.07 -7.22
C GLU A 380 -8.31 9.29 -8.28
N ASN A 381 -7.13 8.77 -7.90
CA ASN A 381 -6.16 8.02 -8.72
C ASN A 381 -5.29 8.83 -9.70
N LYS A 382 -5.18 10.16 -9.56
CA LYS A 382 -4.30 10.95 -10.43
C LYS A 382 -3.13 11.55 -9.67
N SER A 383 -1.96 11.66 -10.32
CA SER A 383 -0.76 12.27 -9.76
C SER A 383 -0.01 13.04 -10.82
N PHE A 384 0.60 14.17 -10.45
CA PHE A 384 1.55 14.87 -11.31
C PHE A 384 2.97 14.29 -11.22
N THR A 385 3.25 13.54 -10.15
CA THR A 385 4.58 13.01 -9.87
C THR A 385 4.73 11.60 -10.45
N ILE A 386 5.80 11.40 -11.21
CA ILE A 386 6.17 10.11 -11.79
C ILE A 386 7.68 9.89 -11.62
N ALA A 387 8.05 8.79 -10.97
CA ALA A 387 9.45 8.38 -10.88
C ALA A 387 10.00 8.05 -12.27
N PHE A 388 11.24 8.43 -12.54
CA PHE A 388 11.87 8.26 -13.86
C PHE A 388 11.81 6.83 -14.42
N PRO A 389 11.96 5.75 -13.62
CA PRO A 389 11.84 4.38 -14.14
C PRO A 389 10.43 4.07 -14.66
N ASN A 390 9.40 4.59 -13.97
CA ASN A 390 8.00 4.44 -14.41
C ASN A 390 7.73 5.26 -15.67
N ALA A 391 8.36 6.43 -15.81
CA ALA A 391 8.27 7.23 -17.02
C ALA A 391 8.91 6.52 -18.24
N CYS A 392 10.04 5.84 -18.04
CA CYS A 392 10.66 4.98 -19.05
C CYS A 392 9.73 3.85 -19.50
N LEU A 393 9.05 3.20 -18.54
CA LEU A 393 8.08 2.16 -18.84
C LEU A 393 6.85 2.71 -19.58
N LEU A 394 6.37 3.89 -19.18
CA LEU A 394 5.24 4.56 -19.82
C LEU A 394 5.58 4.97 -21.26
N SER A 395 6.79 5.48 -21.51
CA SER A 395 7.27 5.76 -22.86
C SER A 395 7.33 4.52 -23.75
N TRP A 396 7.58 3.34 -23.17
CA TRP A 396 7.54 2.09 -23.92
C TRP A 396 6.09 1.62 -24.18
N LYS A 397 5.19 1.74 -23.20
CA LYS A 397 3.80 1.26 -23.32
C LYS A 397 2.91 2.17 -24.16
N ASN A 398 3.06 3.49 -24.05
CA ASN A 398 2.15 4.46 -24.65
C ASN A 398 2.83 5.26 -25.79
N GLU A 399 2.32 5.09 -27.01
CA GLU A 399 2.84 5.77 -28.22
C GLU A 399 2.54 7.28 -28.21
N GLN A 400 1.41 7.71 -27.66
CA GLN A 400 1.06 9.13 -27.60
C GLN A 400 1.99 9.88 -26.65
N PHE A 401 2.25 9.33 -25.47
CA PHE A 401 3.21 9.88 -24.52
C PHE A 401 4.61 9.98 -25.15
N ARG A 402 5.04 8.95 -25.89
CA ARG A 402 6.31 8.94 -26.63
C ARG A 402 6.40 10.08 -27.65
N LYS A 403 5.37 10.27 -28.48
CA LYS A 403 5.31 11.38 -29.46
C LYS A 403 5.35 12.75 -28.79
N LEU A 404 4.70 12.87 -27.63
CA LEU A 404 4.70 14.11 -26.84
C LEU A 404 6.09 14.40 -26.27
N MET A 405 6.80 13.38 -25.79
CA MET A 405 8.20 13.49 -25.39
C MET A 405 9.14 13.76 -26.59
N ASP A 406 8.85 13.21 -27.77
CA ASP A 406 9.59 13.46 -29.02
C ASP A 406 9.45 14.90 -29.50
N SER A 407 8.35 15.57 -29.15
CA SER A 407 8.10 16.96 -29.52
C SER A 407 8.97 17.97 -28.76
N GLY A 408 9.66 17.57 -27.69
CA GLY A 408 10.50 18.44 -26.86
C GLY A 408 9.74 19.53 -26.10
N ARG A 409 8.40 19.45 -26.05
CA ARG A 409 7.53 20.43 -25.39
C ARG A 409 7.55 20.36 -23.87
N TYR A 410 7.98 19.23 -23.30
CA TYR A 410 8.01 18.99 -21.87
C TYR A 410 9.41 18.61 -21.42
N VAL A 411 9.81 19.10 -20.24
CA VAL A 411 11.08 18.81 -19.57
C VAL A 411 10.79 18.05 -18.28
N TYR A 412 11.61 17.06 -17.98
CA TYR A 412 11.55 16.33 -16.73
C TYR A 412 12.37 17.03 -15.64
N VAL A 413 11.70 17.53 -14.60
CA VAL A 413 12.30 18.23 -13.44
C VAL A 413 11.62 17.76 -12.17
N ASP A 414 12.37 17.46 -11.11
CA ASP A 414 11.84 17.07 -9.78
C ASP A 414 10.77 15.97 -9.80
N ASN A 415 10.93 14.94 -10.62
CA ASN A 415 9.94 13.87 -10.83
C ASN A 415 8.60 14.31 -11.47
N HIS A 416 8.57 15.46 -12.14
CA HIS A 416 7.43 16.00 -12.88
C HIS A 416 7.79 16.27 -14.34
N PHE A 417 6.79 16.21 -15.23
CA PHE A 417 6.95 16.66 -16.63
C PHE A 417 6.30 18.03 -16.81
N CYS A 418 7.13 19.07 -16.94
CA CYS A 418 6.71 20.46 -17.01
C CYS A 418 6.83 21.03 -18.42
N LEU A 419 5.93 21.94 -18.81
CA LEU A 419 6.03 22.68 -20.07
C LEU A 419 7.36 23.45 -20.16
N ASN A 420 8.02 23.35 -21.30
CA ASN A 420 9.25 24.07 -21.60
C ASN A 420 8.96 25.54 -21.98
N ASP A 421 8.48 26.31 -21.02
CA ASP A 421 8.23 27.75 -21.14
C ASP A 421 9.07 28.50 -20.09
N PRO A 422 9.71 29.64 -20.43
CA PRO A 422 10.44 30.47 -19.48
C PRO A 422 9.62 30.92 -18.25
N GLN A 423 8.29 30.93 -18.35
CA GLN A 423 7.41 31.19 -17.21
C GLN A 423 7.47 30.08 -16.14
N TYR A 424 7.66 28.82 -16.57
CA TYR A 424 7.56 27.64 -15.70
C TYR A 424 8.91 26.99 -15.40
N VAL A 425 9.89 27.12 -16.29
CA VAL A 425 11.19 26.45 -16.15
C VAL A 425 12.33 27.41 -16.47
N ASN A 426 13.30 27.49 -15.57
CA ASN A 426 14.57 28.18 -15.76
C ASN A 426 15.68 27.19 -16.11
N MET A 427 16.46 27.52 -17.13
CA MET A 427 17.69 26.76 -17.45
C MET A 427 18.86 27.41 -16.71
N VAL A 428 19.33 26.78 -15.63
CA VAL A 428 20.42 27.31 -14.79
C VAL A 428 21.78 27.01 -15.43
N GLU A 429 21.96 25.78 -15.90
CA GLU A 429 23.12 25.35 -16.70
C GLU A 429 22.65 24.52 -17.90
N TYR A 430 23.51 24.34 -18.92
CA TYR A 430 23.15 23.61 -20.13
C TYR A 430 22.62 22.19 -19.82
N GLY A 431 21.31 22.01 -19.88
CA GLY A 431 20.62 20.74 -19.62
C GLY A 431 20.17 20.52 -18.17
N ILE A 432 20.44 21.48 -17.28
CA ILE A 432 19.89 21.51 -15.92
C ILE A 432 18.76 22.53 -15.91
N TYR A 433 17.56 22.00 -15.70
CA TYR A 433 16.34 22.77 -15.64
C TYR A 433 15.85 22.76 -14.20
N GLU A 434 15.54 23.95 -13.68
CA GLU A 434 14.88 24.13 -12.39
C GLU A 434 13.50 24.73 -12.64
N MET A 435 12.49 24.21 -11.94
CA MET A 435 11.15 24.79 -11.99
C MET A 435 11.16 26.15 -11.29
N THR A 436 10.41 27.12 -11.84
CA THR A 436 10.24 28.42 -11.20
C THR A 436 9.30 28.31 -9.99
N ASP A 437 9.39 29.26 -9.05
CA ASP A 437 8.44 29.34 -7.92
C ASP A 437 6.97 29.49 -8.38
N TYR A 438 6.74 30.00 -9.59
CA TYR A 438 5.42 30.06 -10.20
C TYR A 438 4.91 28.66 -10.58
N ALA A 439 5.75 27.82 -11.18
CA ALA A 439 5.39 26.46 -11.55
C ALA A 439 5.05 25.57 -10.34
N TYR A 440 5.78 25.71 -9.22
CA TYR A 440 5.43 24.99 -7.99
C TYR A 440 4.09 25.45 -7.38
N LYS A 441 3.64 26.68 -7.65
CA LYS A 441 2.34 27.19 -7.17
C LYS A 441 1.18 26.79 -8.07
N HIS A 442 1.44 26.55 -9.35
CA HIS A 442 0.45 26.32 -10.42
C HIS A 442 0.79 25.07 -11.24
N MET A 443 0.99 23.92 -10.57
CA MET A 443 1.34 22.69 -11.28
C MET A 443 0.28 22.23 -12.28
N ASP A 444 -0.99 22.55 -12.05
CA ASP A 444 -2.10 22.22 -12.94
C ASP A 444 -2.05 22.94 -14.30
N GLU A 445 -1.33 24.06 -14.38
CA GLU A 445 -1.13 24.81 -15.63
C GLU A 445 0.03 24.24 -16.47
N CYS A 446 1.05 23.68 -15.81
CA CYS A 446 2.33 23.36 -16.46
C CYS A 446 2.71 21.87 -16.48
N CYS A 447 2.14 21.04 -15.59
CA CYS A 447 2.55 19.64 -15.42
C CYS A 447 1.59 18.63 -16.08
N LEU A 448 2.15 17.53 -16.60
CA LEU A 448 1.35 16.39 -17.05
C LEU A 448 0.74 15.62 -15.88
N LEU A 449 -0.52 15.24 -16.04
CA LEU A 449 -1.27 14.43 -15.10
C LEU A 449 -1.22 12.95 -15.51
N PHE A 450 -1.03 12.07 -14.55
CA PHE A 450 -0.94 10.62 -14.76
C PHE A 450 -2.00 9.88 -13.97
N ASP A 451 -2.57 8.83 -14.56
CA ASP A 451 -3.51 7.92 -13.91
C ASP A 451 -2.73 6.75 -13.28
N ILE A 452 -3.04 6.43 -12.03
CA ILE A 452 -2.35 5.40 -11.24
C ILE A 452 -3.27 4.19 -11.04
N PHE A 453 -2.83 3.00 -11.46
CA PHE A 453 -3.60 1.75 -11.35
C PHE A 453 -2.79 0.60 -10.72
N TYR A 454 -3.50 -0.39 -10.16
CA TYR A 454 -2.88 -1.62 -9.66
C TYR A 454 -2.60 -2.54 -10.85
N LYS A 455 -1.38 -3.08 -10.96
CA LYS A 455 -1.03 -4.07 -11.99
C LYS A 455 -1.93 -5.33 -11.95
N THR A 456 -2.49 -5.65 -10.79
CA THR A 456 -3.33 -6.83 -10.56
C THR A 456 -4.80 -6.64 -10.93
N ASP A 457 -5.33 -5.41 -10.91
CA ASP A 457 -6.75 -5.15 -11.19
C ASP A 457 -6.99 -3.68 -11.60
N LYS A 458 -7.26 -3.44 -12.88
CA LYS A 458 -7.48 -2.09 -13.45
C LYS A 458 -8.80 -1.44 -13.00
N ASN A 459 -9.73 -2.22 -12.44
CA ASN A 459 -11.06 -1.71 -12.03
C ASN A 459 -11.14 -1.31 -10.56
N LYS A 460 -10.10 -1.55 -9.76
CA LYS A 460 -10.04 -1.08 -8.37
C LYS A 460 -9.48 0.33 -8.31
N SER A 461 -10.25 1.25 -7.73
CA SER A 461 -9.76 2.61 -7.49
C SER A 461 -8.65 2.61 -6.43
N ILE A 462 -7.56 3.31 -6.74
CA ILE A 462 -6.48 3.59 -5.79
C ILE A 462 -6.71 4.97 -5.21
N SER A 463 -7.47 5.05 -4.11
CA SER A 463 -7.31 6.23 -3.28
C SER A 463 -5.85 6.27 -2.84
N ILE A 464 -5.11 7.33 -3.20
CA ILE A 464 -3.73 7.60 -2.76
C ILE A 464 -3.60 7.42 -1.23
N THR A 465 -4.71 7.66 -0.53
CA THR A 465 -4.93 7.39 0.89
C THR A 465 -4.73 5.93 1.29
N ILE A 466 -5.31 4.97 0.55
CA ILE A 466 -5.21 3.52 0.82
C ILE A 466 -3.79 3.03 0.51
N PHE A 467 -3.17 3.57 -0.55
CA PHE A 467 -1.80 3.26 -0.92
C PHE A 467 -0.80 3.80 0.12
N ASN A 468 -0.97 5.06 0.56
CA ASN A 468 -0.16 5.65 1.62
C ASN A 468 -0.42 4.94 2.96
N GLU A 469 -1.65 4.55 3.29
CA GLU A 469 -1.97 3.72 4.47
C GLU A 469 -1.21 2.37 4.45
N TYR A 470 -1.03 1.76 3.28
CA TYR A 470 -0.30 0.49 3.13
C TYR A 470 1.23 0.68 3.15
N VAL A 471 1.75 1.69 2.45
CA VAL A 471 3.20 1.97 2.32
C VAL A 471 3.81 2.57 3.59
N MET A 472 3.05 3.36 4.33
CA MET A 472 3.59 4.09 5.49
C MET A 472 3.68 3.25 6.76
N TYR A 473 2.84 2.24 6.89
CA TYR A 473 2.75 1.47 8.12
C TYR A 473 3.49 0.13 8.07
N ARG A 474 3.91 -0.40 6.89
CA ARG A 474 4.89 -1.52 6.80
C ARG A 474 5.75 -1.43 5.53
N GLY A 475 7.06 -1.58 5.70
CA GLY A 475 8.04 -1.42 4.62
C GLY A 475 8.07 -2.59 3.63
N LYS A 476 8.19 -2.23 2.34
CA LYS A 476 8.54 -3.07 1.18
C LYS A 476 7.52 -4.14 0.77
N SER A 477 6.25 -3.81 0.68
CA SER A 477 5.43 -4.32 -0.41
C SER A 477 5.48 -3.28 -1.52
N THR A 478 6.38 -3.46 -2.49
CA THR A 478 6.33 -2.74 -3.75
C THR A 478 5.03 -3.13 -4.43
N VAL A 479 3.94 -2.44 -4.11
CA VAL A 479 2.76 -2.46 -4.96
C VAL A 479 3.29 -2.03 -6.32
N GLU A 480 3.28 -2.95 -7.27
CA GLU A 480 3.65 -2.63 -8.64
C GLU A 480 2.52 -1.75 -9.19
N ILE A 481 2.70 -0.45 -9.02
CA ILE A 481 1.85 0.58 -9.57
C ILE A 481 2.15 0.66 -11.07
N GLU A 482 1.10 0.52 -11.87
CA GLU A 482 1.16 0.84 -13.29
C GLU A 482 0.65 2.26 -13.47
N VAL A 483 1.52 3.14 -13.96
CA VAL A 483 1.17 4.50 -14.32
C VAL A 483 0.72 4.48 -15.78
N ASP A 484 -0.45 5.05 -16.06
CA ASP A 484 -0.95 5.30 -17.41
C ASP A 484 -1.07 6.81 -17.66
N PHE A 485 -1.04 7.20 -18.93
CA PHE A 485 -1.15 8.61 -19.32
C PHE A 485 -2.62 9.01 -19.43
N SER A 486 -3.07 9.95 -18.59
CA SER A 486 -4.42 10.50 -18.67
C SER A 486 -4.57 11.31 -19.95
N GLU A 487 -5.52 10.97 -20.83
CA GLU A 487 -5.78 11.72 -22.09
C GLU A 487 -6.26 13.18 -21.87
N PHE A 488 -6.49 13.58 -20.61
CA PHE A 488 -6.77 14.97 -20.22
C PHE A 488 -5.50 15.83 -20.29
N THR A 489 -5.05 16.02 -21.52
CA THR A 489 -4.27 17.18 -21.93
C THR A 489 -5.09 18.44 -21.66
N ASN A 490 -4.71 19.21 -20.64
CA ASN A 490 -4.95 20.65 -20.72
C ASN A 490 -4.04 21.15 -21.84
N ILE A 491 -4.53 21.07 -23.08
CA ILE A 491 -4.00 21.87 -24.19
C ILE A 491 -4.34 23.32 -23.83
N VAL A 492 -3.54 23.95 -22.98
CA VAL A 492 -3.61 25.38 -22.77
C VAL A 492 -2.89 26.01 -23.96
N ASN A 493 -3.73 26.53 -24.87
CA ASN A 493 -3.44 27.45 -25.96
C ASN A 493 -2.19 27.16 -26.79
N GLY A 494 -2.46 26.67 -28.01
CA GLY A 494 -1.52 26.76 -29.12
C GLY A 494 -1.09 28.18 -29.41
N SER A 495 0.04 28.57 -28.84
CA SER A 495 1.00 29.54 -29.37
C SER A 495 2.29 29.40 -28.57
N ILE A 496 3.23 28.66 -29.14
CA ILE A 496 4.61 28.62 -28.65
C ILE A 496 5.22 29.99 -28.95
N ILE A 497 5.52 30.78 -27.92
CA ILE A 497 6.53 31.83 -28.02
C ILE A 497 7.84 31.14 -27.62
N LEU A 498 8.54 30.61 -28.63
CA LEU A 498 9.92 30.15 -28.53
C LEU A 498 10.78 31.38 -28.27
N ASP A 499 10.92 31.80 -27.02
CA ASP A 499 11.96 32.78 -26.67
C ASP A 499 13.11 32.09 -25.94
N SER A 500 13.84 31.30 -26.72
CA SER A 500 15.25 30.99 -26.48
C SER A 500 16.04 31.34 -27.74
N GLY A 501 15.89 32.58 -28.22
CA GLY A 501 16.54 33.07 -29.44
C GLY A 501 18.03 32.74 -29.52
N ARG A 502 18.75 32.72 -28.40
CA ARG A 502 20.17 32.32 -28.35
C ARG A 502 20.41 30.83 -28.56
N ILE A 503 19.60 29.94 -27.99
CA ILE A 503 19.77 28.48 -28.15
C ILE A 503 19.37 28.06 -29.55
N PHE A 504 18.28 28.61 -30.09
CA PHE A 504 17.86 28.34 -31.46
C PHE A 504 18.89 28.84 -32.48
N GLU A 505 19.41 30.07 -32.33
CA GLU A 505 20.46 30.61 -33.19
C GLU A 505 21.76 29.78 -33.12
N GLU A 506 22.18 29.37 -31.92
CA GLU A 506 23.34 28.49 -31.80
C GLU A 506 23.08 27.12 -32.43
N VAL A 507 21.94 26.47 -32.14
CA VAL A 507 21.59 25.15 -32.67
C VAL A 507 21.48 25.19 -34.20
N VAL A 508 20.90 26.25 -34.78
CA VAL A 508 20.85 26.47 -36.23
C VAL A 508 22.25 26.69 -36.80
N ARG A 509 23.08 27.56 -36.21
CA ARG A 509 24.47 27.78 -36.63
C ARG A 509 25.29 26.50 -36.64
N ILE A 510 25.18 25.71 -35.58
CA ILE A 510 25.88 24.43 -35.43
C ILE A 510 25.35 23.40 -36.44
N ASN A 511 24.04 23.40 -36.70
CA ASN A 511 23.43 22.50 -37.66
C ASN A 511 23.83 22.85 -39.12
N ASP A 512 24.00 24.13 -39.42
CA ASP A 512 24.45 24.61 -40.74
C ASP A 512 25.96 24.34 -40.96
N GLU A 513 26.77 24.38 -39.90
CA GLU A 513 28.21 24.05 -39.93
C GLU A 513 28.48 22.54 -39.87
N MET A 514 27.46 21.71 -39.64
CA MET A 514 27.63 20.29 -39.33
C MET A 514 27.98 19.45 -40.58
N PRO A 515 29.07 18.64 -40.54
CA PRO A 515 29.39 17.73 -41.63
C PRO A 515 28.35 16.62 -41.80
N SER A 516 28.09 16.22 -43.06
CA SER A 516 27.07 15.21 -43.39
C SER A 516 27.43 13.75 -43.04
N GLY A 517 28.70 13.47 -42.72
CA GLY A 517 29.21 12.15 -42.40
C GLY A 517 29.55 11.96 -40.92
N PHE A 518 29.25 10.78 -40.37
CA PHE A 518 29.46 10.43 -38.96
C PHE A 518 30.87 10.73 -38.44
N CYS A 519 31.92 10.27 -39.14
CA CYS A 519 33.30 10.47 -38.72
C CYS A 519 33.66 11.96 -38.62
N ALA A 520 33.18 12.76 -39.58
CA ALA A 520 33.42 14.19 -39.60
C ALA A 520 32.60 14.93 -38.54
N MET A 521 31.37 14.47 -38.25
CA MET A 521 30.51 15.01 -37.19
C MET A 521 31.09 14.75 -35.80
N LEU A 522 31.65 13.55 -35.55
CA LEU A 522 32.33 13.21 -34.30
C LEU A 522 33.57 14.08 -34.06
N ILE A 523 34.41 14.25 -35.09
CA ILE A 523 35.60 15.12 -35.03
C ILE A 523 35.17 16.58 -34.77
N TYR A 524 34.14 17.06 -35.47
CA TYR A 524 33.62 18.42 -35.32
C TYR A 524 33.13 18.68 -33.88
N HIS A 525 32.32 17.79 -33.31
CA HIS A 525 31.85 17.92 -31.93
C HIS A 525 32.99 17.86 -30.90
N ARG A 526 34.02 17.04 -31.15
CA ARG A 526 35.19 16.90 -30.27
C ARG A 526 36.07 18.15 -30.27
N THR A 527 36.38 18.67 -31.46
CA THR A 527 37.14 19.92 -31.63
C THR A 527 36.39 21.12 -31.06
N ARG A 528 35.06 21.17 -31.24
CA ARG A 528 34.24 22.25 -30.69
C ARG A 528 34.19 22.29 -29.16
N LYS A 529 34.23 21.12 -28.50
CA LYS A 529 34.20 21.00 -27.04
C LYS A 529 35.60 20.97 -26.40
N ASN A 530 36.68 21.07 -27.19
CA ASN A 530 38.08 20.97 -26.73
C ASN A 530 38.40 19.68 -25.94
N ILE A 531 37.81 18.54 -26.31
CA ILE A 531 38.03 17.25 -25.62
C ILE A 531 39.13 16.47 -26.35
N THR A 532 40.16 15.98 -25.65
CA THR A 532 41.19 15.12 -26.28
C THR A 532 40.66 13.69 -26.50
N GLN A 533 41.36 12.89 -27.32
CA GLN A 533 40.95 11.49 -27.52
C GLN A 533 41.07 10.65 -26.24
N GLU A 534 41.98 11.03 -25.34
CA GLU A 534 42.22 10.37 -24.06
C GLU A 534 41.11 10.73 -23.06
N ASP A 535 40.76 12.01 -22.95
CA ASP A 535 39.66 12.49 -22.10
C ASP A 535 38.32 11.89 -22.54
N LEU A 536 38.10 11.75 -23.86
CA LEU A 536 36.87 11.14 -24.38
C LEU A 536 36.82 9.64 -24.06
N ALA A 537 37.95 8.93 -24.10
CA ALA A 537 38.01 7.50 -23.76
C ALA A 537 37.70 7.27 -22.28
N GLU A 538 38.21 8.13 -21.40
CA GLU A 538 37.92 8.10 -19.97
C GLU A 538 36.45 8.47 -19.68
N ALA A 539 35.93 9.51 -20.32
CA ALA A 539 34.56 10.00 -20.08
C ALA A 539 33.46 9.12 -20.71
N SER A 540 33.77 8.33 -21.75
CA SER A 540 32.78 7.49 -22.46
C SER A 540 32.88 5.99 -22.18
N GLY A 541 33.94 5.54 -21.49
CA GLY A 541 34.22 4.12 -21.27
C GLY A 541 34.59 3.34 -22.55
N VAL A 542 34.82 4.03 -23.67
CA VAL A 542 35.16 3.42 -24.97
C VAL A 542 36.68 3.47 -25.18
N SER A 543 37.29 2.37 -25.60
CA SER A 543 38.75 2.32 -25.82
C SER A 543 39.22 3.36 -26.85
N LEU A 544 40.39 3.96 -26.60
CA LEU A 544 41.10 4.86 -27.51
C LEU A 544 41.19 4.30 -28.94
N SER A 545 41.49 3.01 -29.07
CA SER A 545 41.55 2.30 -30.35
C SER A 545 40.20 2.25 -31.08
N THR A 546 39.09 2.16 -30.34
CA THR A 546 37.74 2.17 -30.90
C THR A 546 37.32 3.58 -31.33
N ILE A 547 37.67 4.61 -30.56
CA ILE A 547 37.42 6.02 -30.91
C ILE A 547 38.19 6.41 -32.18
N GLN A 548 39.49 6.08 -32.25
CA GLN A 548 40.32 6.32 -33.44
C GLN A 548 39.78 5.59 -34.67
N ARG A 549 39.27 4.36 -34.48
CA ARG A 549 38.62 3.60 -35.55
C ARG A 549 37.32 4.26 -36.01
N PHE A 550 36.53 4.83 -35.11
CA PHE A 550 35.31 5.56 -35.45
C PHE A 550 35.58 6.90 -36.15
N GLU A 551 36.72 7.54 -35.89
CA GLU A 551 37.15 8.76 -36.61
C GLU A 551 37.74 8.44 -38.00
N THR A 552 38.33 7.26 -38.21
CA THR A 552 39.12 6.94 -39.43
C THR A 552 38.41 6.01 -40.41
N GLN A 553 37.60 5.05 -39.92
CA GLN A 553 36.95 4.02 -40.75
C GLN A 553 35.45 4.28 -40.93
N ARG A 554 35.01 4.40 -42.20
CA ARG A 554 33.60 4.63 -42.55
C ARG A 554 32.69 3.43 -42.29
N ASP A 555 33.21 2.21 -42.40
CA ASP A 555 32.45 0.94 -42.35
C ASP A 555 32.58 0.15 -41.03
N ALA A 556 32.96 0.82 -39.94
CA ALA A 556 33.04 0.15 -38.64
C ALA A 556 31.64 -0.23 -38.12
N SER A 557 31.45 -1.49 -37.70
CA SER A 557 30.23 -1.92 -36.98
C SER A 557 30.15 -1.16 -35.65
N ARG A 558 29.08 -0.38 -35.49
CA ARG A 558 28.83 0.48 -34.33
C ARG A 558 27.70 -0.13 -33.52
N LYS A 559 27.95 -0.31 -32.23
CA LYS A 559 26.95 -0.75 -31.24
C LYS A 559 26.30 0.49 -30.62
N LEU A 560 24.99 0.42 -30.35
CA LEU A 560 24.24 1.55 -29.79
C LEU A 560 24.79 1.96 -28.42
N GLU A 561 25.22 0.98 -27.62
CA GLU A 561 25.78 1.13 -26.29
C GLU A 561 27.05 2.00 -26.31
N LYS A 562 27.93 1.77 -27.30
CA LYS A 562 29.15 2.57 -27.49
C LYS A 562 28.84 3.98 -27.98
N MET A 563 27.77 4.14 -28.76
CA MET A 563 27.33 5.46 -29.23
C MET A 563 26.71 6.29 -28.10
N MET A 564 25.93 5.64 -27.22
CA MET A 564 25.40 6.22 -25.98
C MET A 564 26.54 6.70 -25.06
N GLY A 565 27.56 5.88 -24.85
CA GLY A 565 28.74 6.27 -24.05
C GLY A 565 29.46 7.49 -24.63
N ILE A 566 29.62 7.57 -25.96
CA ILE A 566 30.29 8.70 -26.62
C ILE A 566 29.44 9.98 -26.54
N THR A 567 28.13 9.92 -26.83
CA THR A 567 27.26 11.10 -26.80
C THR A 567 27.08 11.66 -25.39
N LEU A 568 26.91 10.77 -24.39
CA LEU A 568 26.81 11.15 -22.98
C LEU A 568 28.16 11.61 -22.42
N GLY A 569 29.27 10.96 -22.78
CA GLY A 569 30.62 11.37 -22.37
C GLY A 569 30.99 12.77 -22.88
N MET A 570 30.50 13.16 -24.07
CA MET A 570 30.68 14.50 -24.63
C MET A 570 29.64 15.52 -24.14
N LYS A 571 28.66 15.10 -23.32
CA LYS A 571 27.53 15.92 -22.84
C LYS A 571 26.86 16.71 -23.98
N LEU A 572 26.58 16.01 -25.08
CA LEU A 572 25.99 16.61 -26.27
C LEU A 572 24.50 16.89 -26.06
N TYR A 573 24.06 18.05 -26.58
CA TYR A 573 22.64 18.41 -26.59
C TYR A 573 21.81 17.32 -27.30
N PRO A 574 20.58 17.00 -26.83
CA PRO A 574 19.84 15.83 -27.28
C PRO A 574 19.68 15.73 -28.80
N ASP A 575 19.41 16.84 -29.48
CA ASP A 575 19.24 16.85 -30.95
C ASP A 575 20.52 16.47 -31.69
N PHE A 576 21.69 16.88 -31.19
CA PHE A 576 22.98 16.49 -31.76
C PHE A 576 23.32 15.04 -31.43
N SER A 577 22.97 14.59 -30.24
CA SER A 577 23.11 13.18 -29.84
C SER A 577 22.27 12.26 -30.73
N PHE A 578 21.00 12.59 -30.98
CA PHE A 578 20.14 11.81 -31.87
C PHE A 578 20.63 11.83 -33.32
N LYS A 579 21.05 12.99 -33.84
CA LYS A 579 21.62 13.09 -35.20
C LYS A 579 22.91 12.30 -35.35
N LEU A 580 23.80 12.32 -34.35
CA LEU A 580 25.04 11.56 -34.37
C LEU A 580 24.76 10.04 -34.40
N ILE A 581 23.79 9.58 -33.61
CA ILE A 581 23.38 8.16 -33.54
C ILE A 581 22.67 7.71 -34.83
N GLU A 582 21.84 8.55 -35.42
CA GLU A 582 21.20 8.26 -36.71
C GLU A 582 22.26 8.14 -37.82
N LYS A 583 23.21 9.07 -37.86
CA LYS A 583 24.32 9.06 -38.83
C LYS A 583 25.32 7.93 -38.59
N SER A 584 25.40 7.35 -37.39
CA SER A 584 26.21 6.14 -37.18
C SER A 584 25.65 4.89 -37.86
N GLY A 585 24.41 4.91 -38.35
CA GLY A 585 23.72 3.76 -38.93
C GLY A 585 23.05 2.87 -37.87
N THR A 586 22.97 3.34 -36.63
CA THR A 586 22.32 2.66 -35.50
C THR A 586 20.97 3.32 -35.24
N THR A 587 19.89 2.55 -35.27
CA THR A 587 18.55 3.06 -34.98
C THR A 587 18.05 2.56 -33.63
N PHE A 588 17.33 3.44 -32.94
CA PHE A 588 16.58 3.01 -31.76
C PHE A 588 15.37 2.20 -32.19
N ARG A 589 15.20 1.02 -31.60
CA ARG A 589 14.02 0.17 -31.79
C ARG A 589 13.00 0.46 -30.70
N ASP A 590 11.86 0.99 -31.12
CA ASP A 590 10.77 1.42 -30.25
C ASP A 590 10.05 0.26 -29.51
N GLU A 591 10.22 -0.96 -30.00
CA GLU A 591 9.69 -2.19 -29.39
C GLU A 591 10.49 -2.63 -28.15
N MET A 592 11.74 -2.17 -28.02
CA MET A 592 12.64 -2.55 -26.92
C MET A 592 12.57 -1.54 -25.76
N PRO A 593 12.26 -1.98 -24.53
CA PRO A 593 12.25 -1.11 -23.34
C PRO A 593 13.58 -0.41 -23.08
N THR A 594 14.70 -1.10 -23.34
CA THR A 594 16.06 -0.59 -23.13
C THR A 594 16.36 0.62 -24.03
N HIS A 595 15.93 0.57 -25.28
CA HIS A 595 16.10 1.68 -26.22
C HIS A 595 15.23 2.89 -25.86
N CYS A 596 14.03 2.67 -25.31
CA CYS A 596 13.18 3.76 -24.81
C CYS A 596 13.81 4.45 -23.60
N ALA A 597 14.36 3.68 -22.65
CA ALA A 597 15.11 4.20 -21.52
C ALA A 597 16.36 5.00 -21.96
N TYR A 598 17.09 4.50 -22.97
CA TYR A 598 18.24 5.22 -23.55
C TYR A 598 17.83 6.54 -24.21
N LYS A 599 16.70 6.58 -24.95
CA LYS A 599 16.16 7.84 -25.49
C LYS A 599 15.82 8.84 -24.39
N MET A 600 15.24 8.38 -23.28
CA MET A 600 14.88 9.26 -22.15
C MET A 600 16.10 9.78 -21.40
N LEU A 601 17.13 8.95 -21.19
CA LEU A 601 18.40 9.40 -20.59
C LEU A 601 19.09 10.46 -21.44
N LEU A 602 19.15 10.27 -22.77
CA LEU A 602 19.73 11.26 -23.68
C LEU A 602 18.98 12.60 -23.67
N ARG A 603 17.69 12.61 -23.36
CA ARG A 603 16.88 13.83 -23.35
C ARG A 603 17.00 14.62 -22.06
N TYR A 604 16.91 13.93 -20.94
CA TYR A 604 16.75 14.58 -19.64
C TYR A 604 18.03 14.56 -18.78
N TYR A 605 18.95 13.63 -19.04
CA TYR A 605 20.12 13.41 -18.19
C TYR A 605 21.47 13.48 -18.91
N TYR A 606 21.53 14.02 -20.13
CA TYR A 606 22.78 14.14 -20.90
C TYR A 606 23.87 14.99 -20.20
N HIS A 607 23.49 15.84 -19.24
CA HIS A 607 24.39 16.70 -18.48
C HIS A 607 25.19 15.94 -17.39
N LEU A 608 24.68 14.80 -16.89
CA LEU A 608 25.31 13.96 -15.87
C LEU A 608 26.54 13.20 -16.41
N GLY A 609 26.64 13.05 -17.73
CA GLY A 609 27.74 12.30 -18.37
C GLY A 609 27.50 10.78 -18.38
N ALA A 610 28.43 10.03 -18.98
CA ALA A 610 28.23 8.60 -19.21
C ALA A 610 28.25 7.74 -17.93
N TYR A 611 29.07 8.10 -16.94
CA TYR A 611 29.24 7.31 -15.71
C TYR A 611 27.99 7.30 -14.85
N GLU A 612 27.48 8.49 -14.53
CA GLU A 612 26.30 8.68 -13.69
C GLU A 612 25.02 8.16 -14.38
N CYS A 613 24.91 8.33 -15.70
CA CYS A 613 23.81 7.74 -16.47
C CYS A 613 23.85 6.21 -16.45
N ASN A 614 25.04 5.59 -16.47
CA ASN A 614 25.18 4.15 -16.38
C ASN A 614 24.81 3.63 -14.98
N GLN A 615 25.22 4.35 -13.93
CA GLN A 615 24.84 4.03 -12.56
C GLN A 615 23.32 4.09 -12.36
N LYS A 616 22.64 5.10 -12.92
CA LYS A 616 21.17 5.18 -12.91
C LYS A 616 20.50 4.00 -13.63
N LEU A 617 21.08 3.48 -14.72
CA LEU A 617 20.55 2.28 -15.39
C LEU A 617 20.67 1.03 -14.51
N ILE A 618 21.79 0.87 -13.81
CA ILE A 618 22.03 -0.24 -12.88
C ILE A 618 21.03 -0.18 -11.72
N GLU A 619 20.82 0.99 -11.13
CA GLU A 619 19.81 1.23 -10.08
C GLU A 619 18.40 0.86 -10.56
N MET A 620 18.11 1.08 -11.84
CA MET A 620 16.82 0.77 -12.48
C MET A 620 16.70 -0.68 -12.96
N LYS A 621 17.72 -1.52 -12.78
CA LYS A 621 17.80 -2.90 -13.30
C LYS A 621 17.65 -3.00 -14.83
N ILE A 622 18.05 -1.95 -15.55
CA ILE A 622 18.09 -1.93 -17.02
C ILE A 622 19.52 -2.30 -17.44
N PRO A 623 19.72 -3.06 -18.55
CA PRO A 623 21.06 -3.38 -19.04
C PRO A 623 21.94 -2.15 -19.17
N GLU A 624 23.15 -2.22 -18.62
CA GLU A 624 24.14 -1.16 -18.72
C GLU A 624 24.70 -1.05 -20.14
N PHE A 625 25.08 0.16 -20.56
CA PHE A 625 25.79 0.37 -21.83
C PHE A 625 27.30 0.42 -21.63
N TRP A 626 27.76 0.49 -20.37
CA TRP A 626 29.15 0.51 -19.96
C TRP A 626 29.39 -0.64 -18.96
N GLU A 627 29.95 -1.75 -19.44
CA GLU A 627 30.52 -2.82 -18.59
C GLU A 627 31.93 -2.39 -18.15
N LYS A 628 32.20 -2.38 -16.84
CA LYS A 628 33.52 -2.03 -16.30
C LYS A 628 34.48 -3.21 -16.30
#